data_AF-A0A4Q6A5N3-F1
#
_entry.id   AF-A0A4Q6A5N3-F1
#
_cell.length_a   1.000
_cell.length_b   1.000
_cell.length_c   1.000
_cell.angle_alpha   90.00
_cell.angle_beta   90.00
_cell.angle_gamma   90.00
#
_symmetry.space_group_name_H-M   'P 1'
#
loop_
_entity.id
_entity.type
_entity.pdbx_description
1 polymer ?
#
loop_
_entity_poly.entity_id
_entity_poly.type
_entity_poly.pdbx_seq_one_letter_code
_entity_poly.pdbx_strand_id
1 'polypeptide(L)'
;MKINREDIFGDRRRIDGFFEWFRNSYELRDSTMYGRLLAPEFKFTYLNFENSTEESWDRNVEMQSTYNLFRGTKSITLQWNNFIELDTISFDTLARAERSFNLVIYWRMQSWYDKSDF
;
A
#
# COMPACT_ATOMS: atom_id res chain seq x y z
N MET A 1 -22.52 17.77 -11.70
CA MET A 1 -22.33 16.82 -10.58
C MET A 1 -20.83 16.76 -10.28
N LYS A 2 -20.38 17.15 -9.08
CA LYS A 2 -18.98 16.97 -8.68
C LYS A 2 -18.86 15.57 -8.08
N ILE A 3 -18.07 14.71 -8.70
CA ILE A 3 -17.76 13.39 -8.14
C ILE A 3 -16.60 13.58 -7.16
N ASN A 4 -16.77 13.16 -5.90
CA ASN A 4 -15.71 13.22 -4.91
C ASN A 4 -14.84 11.96 -5.01
N ARG A 5 -13.53 12.10 -4.79
CA ARG A 5 -12.60 10.96 -4.85
C ARG A 5 -12.89 9.93 -3.77
N GLU A 6 -13.36 10.37 -2.61
CA GLU A 6 -13.73 9.48 -1.50
C GLU A 6 -14.93 8.59 -1.87
N ASP A 7 -15.81 9.03 -2.78
CA ASP A 7 -16.96 8.22 -3.26
C ASP A 7 -16.55 7.14 -4.27
N ILE A 8 -15.37 7.28 -4.90
CA ILE A 8 -14.86 6.33 -5.91
C ILE A 8 -13.81 5.41 -5.31
N PHE A 9 -12.94 5.96 -4.46
CA PHE A 9 -11.72 5.29 -4.02
C PHE A 9 -11.73 4.89 -2.54
N GLY A 10 -12.80 5.16 -1.82
CA GLY A 10 -12.97 4.87 -0.39
C GLY A 10 -12.80 6.10 0.50
N ASP A 11 -13.66 6.26 1.52
CA ASP A 11 -13.54 7.35 2.50
C ASP A 11 -12.47 7.03 3.55
N ARG A 12 -11.32 7.69 3.48
CA ARG A 12 -10.17 7.42 4.39
C ARG A 12 -10.45 7.72 5.87
N ARG A 13 -11.58 8.36 6.20
CA ARG A 13 -12.01 8.60 7.60
C ARG A 13 -12.65 7.36 8.24
N ARG A 14 -12.92 6.33 7.44
CA ARG A 14 -13.45 5.04 7.90
C ARG A 14 -12.42 3.95 7.66
N ILE A 15 -12.41 2.94 8.53
CA ILE A 15 -11.48 1.81 8.43
C ILE A 15 -11.63 1.09 7.09
N ASP A 16 -12.86 0.81 6.66
CA ASP A 16 -13.14 0.16 5.39
C ASP A 16 -12.70 1.01 4.18
N GLY A 17 -12.99 2.30 4.20
CA GLY A 17 -12.56 3.23 3.16
C GLY A 17 -11.04 3.43 3.09
N PHE A 18 -10.32 3.37 4.22
CA PHE A 18 -8.86 3.33 4.25
C PHE A 18 -8.31 2.12 3.48
N PHE A 19 -8.84 0.92 3.74
CA PHE A 19 -8.40 -0.31 3.07
C PHE A 19 -8.77 -0.33 1.59
N GLU A 20 -9.91 0.25 1.23
CA GLU A 20 -10.30 0.45 -0.17
C GLU A 20 -9.34 1.40 -0.89
N TRP A 21 -8.99 2.53 -0.28
CA TRP A 21 -8.02 3.47 -0.83
C TRP A 21 -6.63 2.85 -0.95
N PHE A 22 -6.21 2.04 0.02
CA PHE A 22 -4.97 1.27 -0.04
C PHE A 22 -4.97 0.34 -1.25
N ARG A 23 -5.99 -0.52 -1.39
CA ARG A 23 -6.13 -1.44 -2.53
C ARG A 23 -6.05 -0.68 -3.84
N ASN A 24 -6.87 0.37 -3.98
CA ASN A 24 -6.94 1.18 -5.19
C ASN A 24 -5.58 1.82 -5.52
N SER A 25 -4.84 2.29 -4.51
CA SER A 25 -3.50 2.86 -4.72
C SER A 25 -2.52 1.82 -5.31
N TYR A 26 -2.56 0.58 -4.82
CA TYR A 26 -1.73 -0.52 -5.32
C TYR A 26 -2.13 -0.98 -6.72
N GLU A 27 -3.42 -1.21 -6.97
CA GLU A 27 -3.91 -1.72 -8.26
C GLU A 27 -3.76 -0.69 -9.38
N LEU A 28 -3.97 0.60 -9.07
CA LEU A 28 -3.71 1.71 -9.99
C LEU A 28 -2.22 2.05 -10.10
N ARG A 29 -1.39 1.58 -9.15
CA ARG A 29 0.03 1.90 -9.03
C ARG A 29 0.28 3.41 -8.92
N ASP A 30 -0.57 4.10 -8.16
CA ASP A 30 -0.49 5.54 -7.94
C ASP A 30 0.10 5.83 -6.55
N SER A 31 1.39 6.19 -6.52
CA SER A 31 2.08 6.52 -5.28
C SER A 31 1.58 7.81 -4.64
N THR A 32 0.96 8.71 -5.41
CA THR A 32 0.34 9.94 -4.87
C THR A 32 -0.95 9.62 -4.11
N MET A 33 -1.68 8.59 -4.53
CA MET A 33 -2.81 8.06 -3.76
C MET A 33 -2.32 7.35 -2.50
N TYR A 34 -1.33 6.47 -2.61
CA TYR A 34 -0.78 5.75 -1.45
C TYR A 34 -0.25 6.71 -0.37
N GLY A 35 0.48 7.75 -0.77
CA GLY A 35 1.05 8.73 0.16
C GLY A 35 0.03 9.54 0.97
N ARG A 36 -1.27 9.50 0.60
CA ARG A 36 -2.36 10.12 1.38
C ARG A 36 -2.85 9.26 2.55
N LEU A 37 -2.39 8.01 2.62
CA LEU A 37 -2.65 7.11 3.75
C LEU A 37 -1.60 7.28 4.84
N LEU A 38 -0.40 7.70 4.47
CA LEU A 38 0.75 7.73 5.37
C LEU A 38 0.85 9.10 6.06
N ALA A 39 0.64 9.11 7.37
CA ALA A 39 0.92 10.26 8.22
C ALA A 39 2.41 10.65 8.15
N PRO A 40 2.80 11.92 8.39
CA PRO A 40 4.19 12.36 8.32
C PRO A 40 5.17 11.51 9.16
N GLU A 41 4.73 11.07 10.32
CA GLU A 41 5.45 10.24 11.30
C GLU A 41 5.31 8.72 11.05
N PHE A 42 4.76 8.32 9.91
CA PHE A 42 4.59 6.92 9.56
C PHE A 42 5.93 6.16 9.60
N LYS A 43 5.87 4.97 10.21
CA LYS A 43 6.98 4.03 10.34
C LYS A 43 6.52 2.66 9.86
N PHE A 44 7.18 2.14 8.84
CA PHE A 44 7.00 0.75 8.41
C PHE A 44 7.94 -0.13 9.23
N THR A 45 7.43 -1.28 9.67
CA THR A 45 8.22 -2.28 10.40
C THR A 45 7.96 -3.65 9.78
N TYR A 46 9.02 -4.44 9.60
CA TYR A 46 8.93 -5.83 9.16
C TYR A 46 9.92 -6.70 9.94
N LEU A 47 9.62 -8.00 10.00
CA LEU A 47 10.54 -8.99 10.54
C LEU A 47 11.54 -9.40 9.45
N ASN A 48 12.83 -9.13 9.68
CA ASN A 48 13.90 -9.69 8.88
C ASN A 48 14.18 -11.13 9.36
N PHE A 49 13.86 -12.10 8.50
CA PHE A 49 14.02 -13.52 8.84
C PHE A 49 15.48 -14.01 8.82
N GLU A 50 16.40 -13.30 8.15
CA GLU A 50 17.81 -13.70 8.09
C GLU A 50 18.51 -13.55 9.45
N ASN A 51 18.14 -12.50 10.19
CA ASN A 51 18.74 -12.17 11.48
C ASN A 51 17.72 -12.19 12.65
N SER A 52 16.44 -12.50 12.37
CA SER A 52 15.34 -12.50 13.35
C SER A 52 15.20 -11.19 14.11
N THR A 53 15.41 -10.06 13.44
CA THR A 53 15.25 -8.72 14.02
C THR A 53 14.11 -7.96 13.36
N GLU A 54 13.47 -7.06 14.11
CA GLU A 54 12.54 -6.09 13.53
C GLU A 54 13.32 -4.93 12.93
N GLU A 55 13.15 -4.74 11.63
CA GLU A 55 13.72 -3.61 10.92
C GLU A 55 12.61 -2.61 10.60
N SER A 56 12.98 -1.34 10.50
CA SER A 56 12.02 -0.28 10.22
C SER A 56 12.60 0.82 9.37
N TRP A 57 11.75 1.44 8.57
CA TRP A 57 12.10 2.64 7.83
C TRP A 57 11.00 3.70 7.91
N ASP A 58 11.39 4.93 7.61
CA ASP A 58 10.52 6.09 7.65
C ASP A 58 9.60 6.20 6.42
N ARG A 59 8.68 7.17 6.48
CA ARG A 59 7.77 7.50 5.39
C ARG A 59 8.48 7.80 4.06
N ASN A 60 9.66 8.42 4.07
CA ASN A 60 10.33 8.80 2.83
C ASN A 60 10.87 7.57 2.10
N VAL A 61 11.50 6.66 2.84
CA VAL A 61 11.95 5.37 2.32
C VAL A 61 10.75 4.55 1.84
N GLU A 62 9.67 4.49 2.62
CA GLU A 62 8.44 3.79 2.24
C GLU A 62 7.86 4.31 0.91
N MET A 63 7.76 5.64 0.77
CA MET A 63 7.23 6.28 -0.43
C MET A 63 8.12 6.03 -1.66
N GLN A 64 9.44 6.09 -1.49
CA GLN A 64 10.40 5.83 -2.56
C GLN A 64 10.37 4.35 -3.00
N SER A 65 10.33 3.43 -2.04
CA SER A 65 10.23 1.99 -2.28
C SER A 65 8.94 1.64 -3.01
N THR A 66 7.80 2.17 -2.53
CA THR A 66 6.50 1.94 -3.17
C THR A 66 6.42 2.55 -4.57
N TYR A 67 6.98 3.74 -4.78
CA TYR A 67 7.09 4.34 -6.11
C TYR A 67 7.87 3.44 -7.09
N ASN A 68 9.02 2.91 -6.65
CA ASN A 68 9.84 2.01 -7.47
C ASN A 68 9.10 0.70 -7.79
N LEU A 69 8.41 0.11 -6.81
CA LEU A 69 7.53 -1.05 -7.01
C LEU A 69 6.47 -0.76 -8.08
N PHE A 70 5.76 0.36 -7.95
CA PHE A 70 4.70 0.75 -8.89
C PHE A 70 5.21 0.97 -10.32
N ARG A 71 6.42 1.51 -10.48
CA ARG A 71 7.06 1.70 -11.79
C ARG A 71 7.56 0.40 -12.42
N GLY A 72 8.09 -0.52 -11.62
CA GLY A 72 8.64 -1.80 -12.08
C GLY A 72 7.58 -2.84 -12.45
N THR A 73 6.34 -2.65 -12.00
CA THR A 73 5.28 -3.65 -12.14
C THR A 73 4.37 -3.38 -13.34
N LYS A 74 3.91 -4.47 -13.97
CA LYS A 74 2.92 -4.46 -15.04
C LYS A 74 1.52 -4.38 -14.46
N SER A 75 1.24 -5.17 -13.43
CA SER A 75 -0.01 -5.13 -12.66
C SER A 75 0.24 -5.59 -11.23
N ILE A 76 -0.61 -5.11 -10.33
CA ILE A 76 -0.67 -5.51 -8.93
C ILE A 76 -2.14 -5.79 -8.62
N THR A 77 -2.42 -6.87 -7.90
CA THR A 77 -3.74 -7.18 -7.38
C THR A 77 -3.62 -7.37 -5.88
N LEU A 78 -4.46 -6.66 -5.12
CA LEU A 78 -4.45 -6.71 -3.66
C LEU A 78 -5.83 -7.13 -3.16
N GLN A 79 -5.89 -8.28 -2.51
CA GLN A 79 -7.10 -8.80 -1.92
C GLN A 79 -6.97 -8.87 -0.41
N TRP A 80 -7.75 -8.06 0.29
CA TRP A 80 -7.86 -8.15 1.73
C TRP A 80 -8.72 -9.35 2.15
N ASN A 81 -8.30 -10.07 3.19
CA ASN A 81 -9.12 -11.12 3.83
C ASN A 81 -10.14 -10.51 4.81
N ASN A 82 -10.97 -11.30 5.47
CA ASN A 82 -11.87 -10.77 6.51
C ASN A 82 -11.06 -10.24 7.72
N PHE A 83 -11.55 -9.19 8.37
CA PHE A 83 -10.89 -8.54 9.51
C PHE A 83 -11.53 -8.95 10.84
N ILE A 84 -10.79 -8.75 11.93
CA ILE A 84 -11.33 -8.68 13.30
C ILE A 84 -11.19 -7.21 13.71
N GLU A 85 -12.30 -6.57 14.07
CA GLU A 85 -12.26 -5.20 14.62
C GLU A 85 -11.62 -5.26 16.01
N LEU A 86 -10.48 -4.59 16.19
CA LEU A 86 -9.87 -4.42 17.51
C LEU A 86 -10.18 -3.01 17.99
N ASP A 87 -11.38 -2.91 18.58
CA ASP A 87 -11.79 -1.92 19.58
C ASP A 87 -11.69 -0.44 19.17
N THR A 88 -12.85 0.17 18.88
CA THR A 88 -13.01 1.61 19.10
C THR A 88 -13.15 1.82 20.60
N ILE A 89 -12.08 2.23 21.29
CA ILE A 89 -12.19 2.70 22.67
C ILE A 89 -13.25 3.80 22.65
N SER A 90 -14.33 3.65 23.43
CA SER A 90 -15.65 4.28 23.22
C SER A 90 -15.73 5.82 23.17
N PHE A 91 -14.60 6.53 23.18
CA PHE A 91 -14.50 7.99 23.05
C PHE A 91 -13.33 8.48 22.16
N ASP A 92 -12.66 7.62 21.40
CA ASP A 92 -11.33 7.90 20.86
C ASP A 92 -11.28 7.98 19.31
N THR A 93 -10.61 9.01 18.78
CA THR A 93 -10.23 9.14 17.36
C THR A 93 -9.21 8.10 16.90
N LEU A 94 -8.81 7.20 17.80
CA LEU A 94 -7.85 6.14 17.55
C LEU A 94 -8.57 4.82 17.31
N ALA A 95 -8.24 4.19 16.19
CA ALA A 95 -8.68 2.84 15.85
C ALA A 95 -7.47 1.99 15.50
N ARG A 96 -7.48 0.72 15.93
CA ARG A 96 -6.51 -0.29 15.50
C ARG A 96 -7.21 -1.30 14.61
N ALA A 97 -6.67 -1.51 13.41
CA ALA A 97 -7.15 -2.54 12.50
C ALA A 97 -6.01 -3.47 12.11
N GLU A 98 -6.27 -4.76 12.15
CA GLU A 98 -5.34 -5.80 11.70
C GLU A 98 -6.02 -6.65 10.64
N ARG A 99 -5.36 -6.82 9.50
CA ARG A 99 -5.94 -7.50 8.34
C ARG A 99 -4.86 -8.20 7.53
N SER A 100 -5.06 -9.48 7.26
CA SER A 100 -4.22 -10.21 6.31
C SER A 100 -4.66 -9.90 4.87
N PHE A 101 -3.72 -10.04 3.94
CA PHE A 101 -3.98 -9.80 2.53
C PHE A 101 -3.22 -10.79 1.66
N ASN A 102 -3.72 -10.98 0.44
CA ASN A 102 -3.03 -11.63 -0.65
C ASN A 102 -2.58 -10.56 -1.65
N LEU A 103 -1.29 -10.56 -1.98
CA LEU A 103 -0.69 -9.63 -2.92
C LEU A 103 -0.09 -10.41 -4.09
N VAL A 104 -0.61 -10.14 -5.30
CA VAL A 104 -0.09 -10.71 -6.53
C VAL A 104 0.53 -9.59 -7.36
N ILE A 105 1.79 -9.77 -7.73
CA ILE A 105 2.56 -8.79 -8.50
C ILE A 105 3.03 -9.43 -9.80
N TYR A 106 2.69 -8.81 -10.93
CA TYR A 106 3.25 -9.14 -12.23
C TYR A 106 4.27 -8.08 -12.63
N TRP A 107 5.52 -8.49 -12.79
CA TRP A 107 6.61 -7.60 -13.19
C TRP A 107 6.57 -7.29 -14.68
N ARG A 108 7.05 -6.09 -15.06
CA ARG A 108 7.37 -5.82 -16.46
C ARG A 108 8.62 -6.64 -16.80
N MET A 109 8.48 -7.63 -17.67
CA MET A 109 9.65 -8.24 -18.29
C MET A 109 10.35 -7.17 -19.14
N GLN A 110 11.60 -6.87 -18.82
CA GLN A 110 12.45 -6.07 -19.68
C GLN A 110 12.93 -6.98 -20.81
N SER A 111 12.44 -6.74 -22.03
CA SER A 111 12.96 -7.36 -23.24
C SER A 111 14.41 -6.90 -23.41
N TRP A 112 15.35 -7.82 -23.28
CA TRP A 112 16.72 -7.64 -23.73
C TRP A 112 16.70 -7.81 -25.25
N TYR A 113 16.57 -6.70 -25.99
CA TYR A 113 17.13 -6.69 -27.34
C TYR A 113 18.64 -6.58 -27.17
N ASP A 114 19.30 -7.72 -27.34
CA ASP A 114 20.74 -7.83 -27.40
C ASP A 114 21.24 -6.92 -28.53
N LYS A 115 21.94 -5.83 -28.17
CA LYS A 115 22.65 -4.99 -29.13
C LYS A 115 24.01 -5.64 -29.43
N SER A 116 24.00 -6.87 -29.91
CA SER A 116 25.19 -7.60 -30.34
C SER A 116 25.35 -7.65 -31.86
N ASP A 117 24.43 -7.05 -32.63
CA ASP A 117 24.54 -6.96 -34.09
C ASP A 117 24.48 -5.49 -34.54
N PHE A 118 25.61 -4.77 -34.47
CA PHE A 118 26.10 -3.75 -35.44
C PHE A 118 27.53 -3.33 -35.09
#